data_AF-A0A392U7E8-F1
#
_entry.id   AF-A0A392U7E8-F1
#
_cell.length_a   1.000
_cell.length_b   1.000
_cell.length_c   1.000
_cell.angle_alpha   90.00
_cell.angle_beta   90.00
_cell.angle_gamma   90.00
#
_symmetry.space_group_name_H-M   'P 1'
#
loop_
_entity.id
_entity.type
_entity.pdbx_description
1 polymer ?
#
loop_
_entity_poly.entity_id
_entity_poly.type
_entity_poly.pdbx_seq_one_letter_code
_entity_poly.pdbx_strand_id
1 'polypeptide(L)' 'MSTPPAAEKTSPWTLSVDGASNIRGSGAGVVLEGLDGVMIEQSLRFAFKASNNQAEYEALIAG' A
#
# COMPACT_ATOMS: atom_id res chain seq x y z
N MET A 1 41.30 -3.74 -9.74
CA MET A 1 40.46 -3.08 -8.73
C MET A 1 39.10 -2.86 -9.36
N SER A 2 38.13 -3.75 -9.11
CA SER A 2 36.77 -3.59 -9.63
C SER A 2 35.99 -2.73 -8.63
N THR A 3 35.49 -1.58 -9.10
CA THR A 3 34.61 -0.69 -8.34
C THR A 3 33.41 -1.49 -7.83
N PRO A 4 33.04 -1.41 -6.54
CA PRO A 4 31.80 -2.00 -6.06
C PRO A 4 30.62 -1.39 -6.83
N PRO A 5 29.58 -2.17 -7.18
CA PRO A 5 28.38 -1.59 -7.79
C PRO A 5 27.88 -0.51 -6.84
N ALA A 6 27.71 0.71 -7.37
CA ALA A 6 27.15 1.81 -6.61
C ALA A 6 25.87 1.29 -5.94
N ALA A 7 25.79 1.37 -4.61
CA ALA A 7 24.59 1.05 -3.90
C ALA A 7 23.44 1.84 -4.57
N GLU A 8 22.54 1.13 -5.23
CA GLU A 8 21.29 1.67 -5.76
C GLU A 8 20.69 2.52 -4.63
N LYS A 9 20.60 3.83 -4.85
CA LYS A 9 19.97 4.72 -3.89
C LYS A 9 18.48 4.42 -3.96
N THR A 10 18.03 3.47 -3.15
CA THR A 10 16.60 3.22 -2.98
C THR A 10 16.01 4.46 -2.32
N SER A 11 15.35 5.29 -3.12
CA SER A 11 14.56 6.40 -2.59
C SER A 11 13.45 5.79 -1.70
N PRO A 12 13.33 6.20 -0.43
CA PRO A 12 12.27 5.71 0.45
C PRO A 12 10.90 6.06 -0.14
N TRP A 13 9.98 5.11 -0.02
CA TRP A 13 8.56 5.28 -0.30
C TRP A 13 7.79 5.30 1.02
N THR A 14 6.80 6.17 1.12
CA THR A 14 5.83 6.18 2.22
C THR A 14 4.59 5.41 1.77
N LEU A 15 4.20 4.38 2.52
CA LEU A 15 2.99 3.60 2.30
C LEU A 15 1.94 4.00 3.35
N SER A 16 0.76 4.40 2.88
CA SER A 16 -0.42 4.67 3.72
C SER A 16 -1.56 3.75 3.33
N VAL A 17 -2.25 3.18 4.32
CA VAL A 17 -3.35 2.23 4.10
C VAL A 17 -4.53 2.65 4.97
N ASP A 18 -5.74 2.62 4.39
CA ASP A 18 -7.00 2.89 5.11
C ASP A 18 -8.06 1.86 4.71
N GLY A 19 -8.73 1.25 5.68
CA GLY A 19 -9.66 0.16 5.48
C GLY A 19 -11.08 0.52 5.89
N ALA A 20 -12.03 0.17 5.03
CA ALA A 20 -13.45 0.44 5.24
C ALA A 20 -14.29 -0.82 5.07
N SER A 21 -15.25 -1.00 5.97
CA SER A 21 -16.23 -2.07 5.91
C SER A 21 -17.63 -1.58 6.24
N ASN A 22 -18.61 -2.12 5.53
CA ASN A 22 -20.03 -1.90 5.79
C ASN A 22 -20.84 -3.15 5.45
N ILE A 23 -22.17 -3.05 5.61
CA ILE A 23 -23.09 -4.18 5.36
C ILE A 23 -23.05 -4.71 3.93
N ARG A 24 -22.64 -3.88 2.95
CA ARG A 24 -22.56 -4.22 1.52
C ARG A 24 -21.22 -4.85 1.13
N GLY A 25 -20.20 -4.75 1.99
CA GLY A 25 -18.88 -5.32 1.75
C GLY A 25 -17.77 -4.51 2.40
N SER A 26 -16.54 -4.89 2.08
CA SER A 26 -15.32 -4.27 2.60
C SER A 26 -14.31 -3.99 1.49
N GLY A 27 -13.41 -3.06 1.77
CA GLY A 27 -12.34 -2.66 0.88
C GLY A 27 -11.34 -1.77 1.60
N ALA A 28 -10.33 -1.32 0.88
CA ALA A 28 -9.30 -0.46 1.44
C ALA A 28 -8.68 0.43 0.35
N GLY A 29 -8.19 1.59 0.76
CA GLY A 29 -7.32 2.45 -0.03
C GLY A 29 -5.86 2.23 0.33
N VAL A 30 -4.99 2.29 -0.67
CA VAL A 30 -3.54 2.27 -0.52
C VAL A 30 -2.95 3.46 -1.26
N VAL A 31 -2.05 4.19 -0.62
CA VAL A 31 -1.32 5.32 -1.19
C VAL A 31 0.17 5.11 -1.02
N LEU A 32 0.91 5.23 -2.12
CA LEU A 32 2.37 5.17 -2.17
C LEU A 32 2.90 6.53 -2.61
N GLU A 33 3.69 7.16 -1.75
CA GLU A 33 4.32 8.45 -2.01
C GLU A 33 5.84 8.29 -2.12
N GLY A 34 6.41 8.69 -3.26
CA GLY A 34 7.84 8.74 -3.50
C GLY A 34 8.43 10.13 -3.26
N LEU A 35 9.74 10.21 -3.02
CA LEU A 35 10.45 11.47 -2.79
C LEU A 35 10.35 12.48 -3.95
N ASP A 36 10.10 12.00 -5.17
CA ASP A 36 10.01 12.83 -6.36
C ASP A 36 8.61 13.44 -6.57
N GLY A 37 7.75 13.36 -5.55
CA GLY A 37 6.35 13.81 -5.63
C GLY A 37 5.46 12.85 -6.41
N VAL A 38 5.95 11.63 -6.71
CA VAL A 38 5.15 10.57 -7.32
C VAL A 38 4.17 10.04 -6.29
N MET A 39 2.89 10.03 -6.63
CA MET A 39 1.81 9.48 -5.82
C MET A 39 1.05 8.41 -6.60
N ILE A 40 0.92 7.22 -6.02
CA ILE A 40 0.18 6.11 -6.60
C ILE A 40 -0.94 5.76 -5.62
N GLU A 41 -2.18 5.86 -6.09
CA GLU A 41 -3.37 5.49 -5.32
C GLU A 41 -4.01 4.22 -5.89
N GLN A 42 -4.38 3.29 -5.01
CA GLN A 42 -5.08 2.07 -5.36
C GLN A 42 -6.25 1.81 -4.41
N SER A 43 -7.31 1.21 -4.95
CA SER A 43 -8.50 0.83 -4.20
C SER A 43 -8.75 -0.66 -4.34
N LEU A 44 -8.76 -1.36 -3.23
CA LEU A 44 -9.04 -2.79 -3.14
C LEU A 44 -10.48 -3.00 -2.71
N ARG A 45 -11.17 -3.90 -3.39
CA ARG A 45 -12.47 -4.40 -2.94
C ARG A 45 -12.35 -5.87 -2.60
N PHE A 46 -12.62 -6.21 -1.34
CA PHE A 46 -12.53 -7.58 -0.90
C PHE A 46 -13.78 -8.36 -1.34
N ALA A 47 -13.56 -9.58 -1.84
CA ALA A 47 -14.63 -10.51 -2.21
C ALA A 47 -15.28 -11.19 -0.98
N PHE A 48 -14.74 -10.93 0.21
CA PHE A 48 -15.21 -11.41 1.50
C PHE A 48 -15.56 -10.23 2.41
N LYS A 49 -16.35 -10.50 3.46
CA LYS A 49 -16.58 -9.52 4.52
C LYS A 49 -15.38 -9.47 5.44
N ALA A 50 -14.83 -8.29 5.64
CA ALA A 50 -13.80 -7.98 6.63
C ALA A 50 -14.34 -6.94 7.62
N SER A 51 -13.78 -6.85 8.83
CA SER A 51 -13.94 -5.63 9.66
C SER A 51 -13.06 -4.50 9.10
N ASN A 52 -13.18 -3.27 9.60
CA ASN A 52 -12.31 -2.16 9.16
C ASN A 52 -10.83 -2.51 9.37
N ASN A 53 -10.45 -2.92 10.59
CA ASN A 53 -9.08 -3.31 10.91
C ASN A 53 -8.60 -4.45 9.99
N GLN A 54 -9.47 -5.42 9.74
CA GLN A 54 -9.12 -6.56 8.90
C GLN A 54 -8.97 -6.14 7.43
N ALA A 55 -9.76 -5.17 6.96
CA ALA A 55 -9.58 -4.57 5.64
C ALA A 55 -8.25 -3.82 5.52
N GLU A 56 -7.81 -3.09 6.56
CA GLU A 56 -6.48 -2.44 6.59
C GLU A 56 -5.35 -3.46 6.51
N TYR A 57 -5.40 -4.52 7.33
CA TYR A 57 -4.37 -5.56 7.34
C TYR A 57 -4.30 -6.33 6.02
N GLU A 58 -5.45 -6.72 5.46
CA GLU A 58 -5.50 -7.43 4.17
C GLU A 58 -4.97 -6.55 3.03
N ALA A 59 -5.22 -5.24 3.08
CA ALA A 59 -4.70 -4.30 2.09
C ALA A 59 -3.19 -4.11 2.18
N LEU A 60 -2.64 -4.07 3.39
CA LEU A 60 -1.20 -4.02 3.63
C LEU A 60 -0.48 -5.28 3.11
N ILE A 61 -1.15 -6.44 3.13
CA ILE A 61 -0.60 -7.69 2.61
C ILE A 61 -0.71 -7.76 1.09
N ALA A 62 -1.79 -7.22 0.53
CA ALA A 62 -2.08 -7.28 -0.91
C ALA A 62 -1.40 -6.18 -1.74
N GLY A 63 -1.06 -5.04 -1.13
CA GLY A 63 -0.35 -3.91 -1.74
C GLY A 63 1.16 -4.01 -1.59
#